data_AF-A0AAD7MQG9-F1
#
_entry.id   AF-A0AAD7MQG9-F1
#
_cell.length_a   1.000
_cell.length_b   1.000
_cell.length_c   1.000
_cell.angle_alpha   90.00
_cell.angle_beta   90.00
_cell.angle_gamma   90.00
#
_symmetry.space_group_name_H-M   'P 1'
#
loop_
_entity.id
_entity.type
_entity.pdbx_description
1 polymer ?
#
loop_
_entity_poly.entity_id
_entity_poly.type
_entity_poly.pdbx_seq_one_letter_code
_entity_poly.pdbx_strand_id
1 'polypeptide(L)'
;SYLVPFEEECVKLAIGVPTYNCITNEVFNFHAYNIFGMGDMIAIEKMLNVKGHNGFCPCRSCKIKGVRNVSGGDTIYYIPLTHPHIPGERPRSWNPRNLPLRTHSDWPDLVIELKDLRLKKDRNNLMFDQGIKGLPALGRVGCLDFARSFPWDIMHLFFENIIRILVNLW
;
A
#
# COMPACT_ATOMS: atom_id res chain seq x y z
N SER A 1 -14.27 6.13 -5.51
CA SER A 1 -13.96 5.22 -4.38
C SER A 1 -15.12 5.27 -3.41
N TYR A 2 -15.45 4.18 -2.70
CA TYR A 2 -16.45 4.21 -1.61
C TYR A 2 -16.01 5.12 -0.45
N LEU A 3 -14.71 5.43 -0.35
CA LEU A 3 -14.12 6.32 0.64
C LEU A 3 -14.27 7.81 0.33
N VAL A 4 -14.87 8.21 -0.80
CA VAL A 4 -14.98 9.64 -1.17
C VAL A 4 -15.74 10.45 -0.12
N PRO A 5 -16.92 10.04 0.38
CA PRO A 5 -17.61 10.78 1.44
C PRO A 5 -16.77 10.89 2.71
N PHE A 6 -16.09 9.81 3.08
CA PHE A 6 -15.19 9.80 4.23
C PHE A 6 -13.98 10.73 4.05
N GLU A 7 -13.39 10.79 2.85
CA GLU A 7 -12.33 11.74 2.54
C GLU A 7 -12.80 13.18 2.65
N GLU A 8 -14.02 13.49 2.18
CA GLU A 8 -14.61 14.82 2.31
C GLU A 8 -14.81 15.23 3.77
N GLU A 9 -15.25 14.31 4.63
CA GLU A 9 -15.33 14.53 6.07
C GLU A 9 -13.95 14.73 6.68
N CYS A 10 -12.96 13.92 6.32
CA CYS A 10 -11.58 14.07 6.78
C CYS A 10 -11.00 15.43 6.39
N VAL A 11 -11.29 15.94 5.19
CA VAL A 11 -10.86 17.27 4.75
C VAL A 11 -11.49 18.36 5.61
N LYS A 12 -12.80 18.26 5.92
CA LYS A 12 -13.47 19.22 6.82
C LYS A 12 -12.85 19.17 8.22
N LEU A 13 -12.60 17.98 8.75
CA LEU A 13 -11.97 17.78 10.05
C LEU A 13 -10.53 18.27 10.09
N ALA A 14 -9.78 18.16 9.00
CA ALA A 14 -8.42 18.70 8.93
C ALA A 14 -8.41 20.25 8.99
N ILE A 15 -9.39 20.90 8.35
CA ILE A 15 -9.60 22.36 8.40
C ILE A 15 -10.11 22.81 9.78
N GLY A 16 -10.95 21.99 10.40
CA GLY A 16 -11.56 22.23 11.71
C GLY A 16 -13.08 22.42 11.61
N VAL A 17 -13.81 21.82 12.54
CA VAL A 17 -15.27 21.92 12.64
C VAL A 17 -15.67 22.46 14.02
N PRO A 18 -16.50 23.52 14.12
CA PRO A 18 -17.03 23.97 15.39
C PRO A 18 -17.78 22.85 16.11
N THR A 19 -17.33 22.52 17.32
CA THR A 19 -17.85 21.39 18.09
C THR A 19 -18.11 21.83 19.52
N TYR A 20 -19.24 21.41 20.07
CA TYR A 20 -19.63 21.72 21.44
C TYR A 20 -19.03 20.69 22.42
N ASN A 21 -18.35 21.18 23.46
CA ASN A 21 -17.84 20.36 24.56
C ASN A 21 -18.80 20.45 25.76
N CYS A 22 -19.46 19.34 26.10
CA CYS A 22 -20.42 19.29 27.21
C CYS A 22 -19.77 19.38 28.60
N ILE A 23 -18.47 19.09 28.73
CA ILE A 23 -17.75 19.15 30.01
C ILE A 23 -17.39 20.60 30.34
N THR A 24 -16.95 21.38 29.34
CA THR A 24 -16.57 22.79 29.53
C THR A 24 -17.69 23.79 29.21
N ASN A 25 -18.78 23.32 28.59
CA ASN A 25 -19.89 24.14 28.10
C ASN A 25 -19.46 25.22 27.09
N GLU A 26 -18.50 24.89 26.23
CA GLU A 26 -17.91 25.82 25.25
C GLU A 26 -17.87 25.20 23.85
N VAL A 27 -17.89 26.06 22.83
CA VAL A 27 -17.64 25.66 21.45
C VAL A 27 -16.15 25.82 21.15
N PHE A 28 -15.51 24.77 20.63
CA PHE A 28 -14.13 24.79 20.22
C PHE A 28 -13.99 24.31 18.76
N ASN A 29 -12.87 24.65 18.12
CA ASN A 29 -12.59 24.17 16.78
C ASN A 29 -11.98 22.77 16.86
N PHE A 30 -12.74 21.74 16.48
CA PHE A 30 -12.28 20.36 16.52
C PHE A 30 -11.55 19.99 15.23
N HIS A 31 -10.32 19.52 15.38
CA HIS A 31 -9.55 18.95 14.28
C HIS A 31 -9.33 17.46 14.51
N ALA A 32 -9.45 16.67 13.45
CA ALA A 32 -9.13 15.25 13.48
C ALA A 32 -8.32 14.85 12.25
N TYR A 33 -7.37 13.94 12.45
CA TYR A 33 -6.44 13.48 11.43
C TYR A 33 -6.39 11.96 11.42
N ASN A 34 -6.52 11.37 10.23
CA ASN A 34 -6.30 9.95 10.07
C ASN A 34 -4.79 9.67 9.99
N ILE A 35 -4.28 8.86 10.90
CA ILE A 35 -2.85 8.53 10.99
C ILE A 35 -2.52 7.13 10.47
N PHE A 36 -3.51 6.22 10.41
CA PHE A 36 -3.32 4.84 9.96
C PHE A 36 -4.52 4.32 9.15
N GLY A 37 -4.24 3.64 8.04
CA GLY A 37 -5.21 2.81 7.32
C GLY A 37 -4.93 1.33 7.58
N MET A 38 -5.89 0.65 8.23
CA MET A 38 -5.84 -0.79 8.48
C MET A 38 -6.92 -1.51 7.68
N GLY A 39 -6.69 -2.77 7.35
CA GLY A 39 -7.59 -3.57 6.55
C GLY A 39 -6.90 -4.78 5.94
N ASP A 40 -7.70 -5.65 5.33
CA ASP A 40 -7.18 -6.80 4.60
C ASP A 40 -6.27 -6.41 3.44
N MET A 41 -5.51 -7.40 2.94
CA MET A 41 -4.54 -7.16 1.88
C MET A 41 -5.18 -6.51 0.64
N ILE A 42 -6.39 -6.91 0.26
CA ILE A 42 -7.11 -6.39 -0.91
C ILE A 42 -7.63 -4.98 -0.65
N ALA A 43 -8.13 -4.69 0.55
CA ALA A 43 -8.59 -3.39 0.97
C ALA A 43 -7.43 -2.38 0.93
N ILE A 44 -6.28 -2.74 1.50
CA ILE A 44 -5.09 -1.89 1.48
C ILE A 44 -4.54 -1.73 0.05
N GLU A 45 -4.56 -2.78 -0.77
CA GLU A 45 -4.17 -2.67 -2.18
C GLU A 45 -5.01 -1.63 -2.93
N LYS A 46 -6.32 -1.60 -2.67
CA LYS A 46 -7.25 -0.60 -3.22
C LYS A 46 -7.03 0.79 -2.64
N MET A 47 -6.82 0.90 -1.32
CA MET A 47 -6.56 2.18 -0.66
C MET A 47 -5.27 2.83 -1.17
N LEU A 48 -4.19 2.06 -1.28
CA LEU A 48 -2.90 2.52 -1.80
C LEU A 48 -2.85 2.58 -3.33
N ASN A 49 -3.89 2.12 -4.00
CA ASN A 49 -3.95 2.05 -5.46
C ASN A 49 -2.74 1.32 -6.07
N VAL A 50 -2.31 0.23 -5.42
CA VAL A 50 -1.22 -0.65 -5.90
C VAL A 50 -1.77 -1.79 -6.74
N LYS A 51 -0.92 -2.40 -7.58
CA LYS A 51 -1.26 -3.58 -8.39
C LYS A 51 -1.38 -4.85 -7.56
N GLY A 52 -0.73 -4.90 -6.39
CA GLY A 52 -0.69 -6.12 -5.60
C GLY A 52 -0.04 -7.25 -6.39
N HIS A 53 -0.52 -8.48 -6.18
CA HIS A 53 -0.07 -9.70 -6.84
C HIS A 53 0.00 -9.65 -8.39
N ASN A 54 -0.69 -8.71 -9.04
CA ASN A 54 -0.66 -8.53 -10.50
C ASN A 54 0.47 -7.60 -11.00
N GLY A 55 1.32 -7.09 -10.11
CA GLY A 55 2.46 -6.24 -10.44
C GLY A 55 3.77 -7.01 -10.48
N PHE A 56 4.76 -6.48 -11.20
CA PHE A 56 6.13 -6.96 -11.11
C PHE A 56 6.77 -6.58 -9.77
N CYS A 57 6.34 -5.45 -9.20
CA CYS A 57 6.75 -4.96 -7.89
C CYS A 57 5.54 -4.92 -6.94
N PRO A 58 5.02 -6.09 -6.53
CA PRO A 58 3.71 -6.21 -5.88
C PRO A 58 3.68 -5.75 -4.42
N CYS A 59 4.83 -5.67 -3.74
CA CYS A 59 4.87 -5.32 -2.33
C CYS A 59 4.52 -3.85 -2.11
N ARG A 60 3.69 -3.58 -1.09
CA ARG A 60 3.29 -2.22 -0.70
C ARG A 60 4.31 -1.48 0.16
N SER A 61 5.28 -2.19 0.75
CA SER A 61 6.28 -1.62 1.66
C SER A 61 7.69 -1.56 1.07
N CYS A 62 8.01 -2.39 0.08
CA CYS A 62 9.31 -2.41 -0.57
C CYS A 62 9.19 -2.59 -2.08
N LYS A 63 10.31 -2.35 -2.78
CA LYS A 63 10.45 -2.32 -4.23
C LYS A 63 11.08 -3.59 -4.81
N ILE A 64 11.01 -4.70 -4.06
CA ILE A 64 11.52 -5.98 -4.55
C ILE A 64 10.73 -6.42 -5.78
N LYS A 65 11.46 -6.95 -6.76
CA LYS A 65 10.91 -7.35 -8.05
C LYS A 65 10.61 -8.85 -8.05
N GLY A 66 9.51 -9.19 -8.68
CA GLY A 66 9.06 -10.56 -8.82
C GLY A 66 9.96 -11.35 -9.77
N VAL A 67 9.81 -12.66 -9.70
CA VAL A 67 10.43 -13.64 -10.59
C VAL A 67 9.31 -14.53 -11.09
N ARG A 68 9.44 -15.05 -12.30
CA ARG A 68 8.54 -16.06 -12.84
C ARG A 68 9.35 -17.20 -13.43
N ASN A 69 8.77 -18.39 -13.43
CA ASN A 69 9.38 -19.53 -14.10
C ASN A 69 9.06 -19.48 -15.60
N VAL A 70 9.99 -18.92 -16.37
CA VAL A 70 9.81 -18.79 -17.82
C VAL A 70 9.83 -20.16 -18.51
N SER A 71 10.65 -21.09 -18.02
CA SER A 71 10.78 -22.44 -18.59
C SER A 71 9.51 -23.28 -18.45
N GLY A 72 8.75 -23.07 -17.37
CA GLY A 72 7.45 -23.73 -17.15
C GLY A 72 6.26 -23.05 -17.83
N GLY A 73 6.47 -21.91 -18.49
CA GLY A 73 5.38 -21.12 -19.09
C GLY A 73 4.54 -20.33 -18.06
N ASP A 74 5.02 -20.20 -16.82
CA ASP A 74 4.27 -19.53 -15.75
C ASP A 74 4.17 -18.02 -16.00
N THR A 75 2.97 -17.49 -15.86
CA THR A 75 2.68 -16.06 -16.03
C THR A 75 2.69 -15.29 -14.71
N ILE A 76 2.68 -15.99 -13.58
CA ILE A 76 2.57 -15.44 -12.23
C ILE A 76 3.97 -15.09 -11.69
N TYR A 77 4.08 -13.89 -11.10
CA TYR A 77 5.29 -13.46 -10.42
C TYR A 77 5.23 -13.83 -8.94
N TYR A 78 6.27 -14.51 -8.46
CA TYR A 78 6.53 -14.71 -7.03
C TYR A 78 7.66 -13.81 -6.58
N ILE A 79 7.77 -13.55 -5.28
CA ILE A 79 8.66 -12.50 -4.76
C ILE A 79 9.61 -13.11 -3.73
N PRO A 80 10.59 -13.90 -4.17
CA PRO A 80 11.45 -14.61 -3.26
C PRO A 80 12.51 -13.64 -2.70
N LEU A 81 12.86 -13.80 -1.43
CA LEU A 81 14.07 -13.14 -0.90
C LEU A 81 15.32 -13.69 -1.59
N THR A 82 15.38 -15.00 -1.82
CA THR A 82 16.46 -15.64 -2.57
C THR A 82 15.90 -16.17 -3.88
N HIS A 83 16.35 -15.60 -5.00
CA HIS A 83 15.94 -16.06 -6.32
C HIS A 83 16.31 -17.53 -6.50
N PRO A 84 15.46 -18.32 -7.18
CA PRO A 84 15.82 -19.68 -7.51
C PRO A 84 17.08 -19.71 -8.36
N HIS A 85 17.87 -20.75 -8.14
CA HIS A 85 19.11 -20.93 -8.86
C HIS A 85 18.83 -21.21 -10.33
N ILE A 86 19.29 -20.33 -11.22
CA ILE A 86 19.24 -20.51 -12.67
C ILE A 86 20.67 -20.75 -13.13
N PRO A 87 20.98 -21.91 -13.75
CA PRO A 87 22.32 -22.20 -14.26
C PRO A 87 22.82 -21.10 -15.19
N GLY A 88 24.04 -20.60 -14.95
CA GLY A 88 24.65 -19.53 -15.75
C GLY A 88 24.29 -18.10 -15.29
N GLU A 89 23.32 -17.93 -14.38
CA GLU A 89 23.04 -16.64 -13.75
C GLU A 89 23.73 -16.50 -12.40
N ARG A 90 24.06 -15.27 -12.02
CA ARG A 90 24.53 -14.98 -10.66
C ARG A 90 23.36 -15.15 -9.69
N PRO A 91 23.57 -15.85 -8.55
CA PRO A 91 22.57 -15.90 -7.49
C PRO A 91 22.17 -14.48 -7.06
N ARG A 92 20.87 -14.22 -7.04
CA ARG A 92 20.29 -12.95 -6.60
C ARG A 92 19.56 -13.19 -5.30
N SER A 93 19.92 -12.44 -4.27
CA SER A 93 19.24 -12.49 -2.98
C SER A 93 19.11 -11.08 -2.42
N TRP A 94 17.98 -10.82 -1.79
CA TRP A 94 17.68 -9.60 -1.07
C TRP A 94 18.04 -9.77 0.39
N ASN A 95 18.84 -8.86 0.94
CA ASN A 95 19.08 -8.82 2.38
C ASN A 95 17.77 -8.41 3.07
N PRO A 96 17.16 -9.26 3.92
CA PRO A 96 15.88 -8.95 4.56
C PRO A 96 15.94 -7.70 5.47
N ARG A 97 17.13 -7.35 5.96
CA ARG A 97 17.37 -6.16 6.79
C ARG A 97 17.70 -4.90 5.99
N ASN A 98 17.87 -5.01 4.67
CA ASN A 98 18.22 -3.91 3.79
C ASN A 98 17.48 -4.03 2.46
N LEU A 99 16.16 -4.13 2.53
CA LEU A 99 15.30 -4.14 1.36
C LEU A 99 15.18 -2.72 0.79
N PRO A 100 15.00 -2.56 -0.54
CA PRO A 100 14.70 -1.26 -1.12
C PRO A 100 13.29 -0.84 -0.69
N LEU A 101 13.15 -0.08 0.40
CA LEU A 101 11.85 0.32 0.92
C LEU A 101 11.16 1.33 -0.01
N ARG A 102 9.82 1.34 0.02
CA ARG A 102 9.04 2.40 -0.60
C ARG A 102 9.07 3.66 0.25
N THR A 103 8.83 4.80 -0.38
CA THR A 103 8.69 6.10 0.26
C THR A 103 7.36 6.73 -0.13
N HIS A 104 6.90 7.73 0.63
CA HIS A 104 5.70 8.48 0.29
C HIS A 104 5.78 9.06 -1.13
N SER A 105 6.95 9.54 -1.58
CA SER A 105 7.10 10.20 -2.88
C SER A 105 6.96 9.26 -4.07
N ASP A 106 7.12 7.94 -3.88
CA ASP A 106 6.98 6.95 -4.95
C ASP A 106 5.63 7.03 -5.68
N TRP A 107 4.57 7.46 -4.99
CA TRP A 107 3.24 7.64 -5.57
C TRP A 107 3.10 8.92 -6.39
N PRO A 108 3.31 10.14 -5.83
CA PRO A 108 3.22 11.36 -6.61
C PRO A 108 4.25 11.43 -7.74
N ASP A 109 5.49 10.96 -7.53
CA ASP A 109 6.53 10.96 -8.56
C ASP A 109 6.12 10.10 -9.76
N LEU A 110 5.61 8.89 -9.51
CA LEU A 110 5.08 8.02 -10.55
C LEU A 110 3.90 8.63 -11.29
N VAL A 111 2.99 9.31 -10.59
CA VAL A 111 1.82 9.93 -11.20
C VAL A 111 2.22 11.09 -12.11
N ILE A 112 3.28 11.82 -11.77
CA ILE A 112 3.89 12.82 -12.65
C ILE A 112 4.45 12.15 -13.89
N GLU A 113 5.26 11.10 -13.73
CA GLU A 113 5.84 10.35 -14.86
C GLU A 113 4.77 9.76 -15.79
N LEU A 114 3.67 9.24 -15.23
CA LEU A 114 2.54 8.70 -15.99
C LEU A 114 1.81 9.76 -16.83
N LYS A 115 1.84 11.05 -16.44
CA LYS A 115 1.23 12.14 -17.22
C LYS A 115 2.03 12.47 -18.48
N ASP A 116 3.35 12.31 -18.43
CA ASP A 116 4.23 12.60 -19.56
C ASP A 116 4.17 11.51 -20.64
N LEU A 117 3.74 10.30 -20.26
CA LEU A 117 3.56 9.17 -21.18
C LEU A 117 2.28 9.27 -22.02
N ARG A 118 2.45 9.36 -23.34
CA ARG A 118 1.33 9.45 -24.30
C ARG A 118 0.63 8.11 -24.51
N LEU A 119 1.40 7.03 -24.67
CA LEU A 119 0.85 5.72 -25.04
C LEU A 119 0.29 4.98 -23.82
N LYS A 120 -0.87 4.35 -23.99
CA LYS A 120 -1.50 3.50 -22.95
C LYS A 120 -0.61 2.31 -22.57
N LYS A 121 0.11 1.74 -23.54
CA LYS A 121 1.02 0.61 -23.33
C LYS A 121 2.15 0.98 -22.37
N ASP A 122 2.78 2.12 -22.57
CA ASP A 122 3.91 2.57 -21.75
C ASP A 122 3.48 2.85 -20.32
N ARG A 123 2.32 3.50 -20.14
CA ARG A 123 1.71 3.70 -18.82
C ARG A 123 1.45 2.39 -18.10
N ASN A 124 0.87 1.40 -18.79
CA ASN A 124 0.61 0.09 -18.21
C ASN A 124 1.89 -0.66 -17.83
N ASN A 125 2.93 -0.55 -18.64
CA ASN A 125 4.24 -1.16 -18.38
C ASN A 125 4.91 -0.52 -17.15
N LEU A 126 4.86 0.82 -17.06
CA LEU A 126 5.42 1.55 -15.92
C LEU A 126 4.67 1.22 -14.62
N MET A 127 3.32 1.24 -14.64
CA MET A 127 2.50 0.81 -13.50
C MET A 127 2.77 -0.65 -13.11
N PHE A 128 3.08 -1.51 -14.09
CA PHE A 128 3.40 -2.91 -13.87
C PHE A 128 4.77 -3.07 -13.21
N ASP A 129 5.81 -2.42 -13.73
CA ASP A 129 7.17 -2.46 -13.18
C ASP A 129 7.23 -1.86 -11.78
N GLN A 130 6.56 -0.73 -11.54
CA GLN A 130 6.56 -0.03 -10.26
C GLN A 130 5.53 -0.58 -9.27
N GLY A 131 4.53 -1.32 -9.75
CA GLY A 131 3.48 -1.93 -8.92
C GLY A 131 2.46 -0.94 -8.33
N ILE A 132 2.46 0.30 -8.77
CA ILE A 132 1.50 1.35 -8.37
C ILE A 132 0.67 1.74 -9.60
N LYS A 133 -0.63 2.00 -9.40
CA LYS A 133 -1.55 2.41 -10.47
C LYS A 133 -1.82 3.92 -10.51
N GLY A 134 -1.65 4.60 -9.38
CA GLY A 134 -1.90 6.03 -9.25
C GLY A 134 -1.92 6.45 -7.79
N LEU A 135 -2.47 7.64 -7.49
CA LEU A 135 -2.53 8.15 -6.12
C LEU A 135 -3.41 7.28 -5.21
N PRO A 136 -3.06 7.16 -3.91
CA PRO A 136 -3.89 6.52 -2.91
C PRO A 136 -5.19 7.29 -2.64
N ALA A 137 -6.17 6.59 -2.06
CA ALA A 137 -7.30 7.21 -1.41
C ALA A 137 -6.84 8.03 -0.20
N LEU A 138 -7.65 9.01 0.22
CA LEU A 138 -7.32 9.94 1.31
C LEU A 138 -6.09 10.80 1.02
N GLY A 139 -5.71 10.96 -0.25
CA GLY A 139 -4.57 11.78 -0.65
C GLY A 139 -4.81 13.29 -0.51
N ARG A 140 -6.06 13.74 -0.29
CA ARG A 140 -6.38 15.15 -0.05
C ARG A 140 -6.05 15.62 1.35
N VAL A 141 -5.88 14.69 2.30
CA VAL A 141 -5.45 15.00 3.66
C VAL A 141 -3.97 14.62 3.83
N GLY A 142 -3.13 15.61 4.14
CA GLY A 142 -1.67 15.46 4.19
C GLY A 142 -1.13 14.71 5.40
N CYS A 143 -1.98 14.03 6.17
CA CYS A 143 -1.62 13.36 7.43
C CYS A 143 -1.15 11.91 7.25
N LEU A 144 -1.26 11.34 6.05
CA LEU A 144 -0.91 9.94 5.78
C LEU A 144 0.41 9.82 4.98
N ASP A 145 1.29 8.95 5.46
CA ASP A 145 2.45 8.49 4.69
C ASP A 145 2.06 7.22 3.93
N PHE A 146 2.08 7.25 2.59
CA PHE A 146 1.61 6.13 1.77
C PHE A 146 2.46 4.86 1.89
N ALA A 147 3.71 4.96 2.33
CA ALA A 147 4.57 3.82 2.59
C ALA A 147 4.45 3.31 4.04
N ARG A 148 4.12 4.18 5.00
CA ARG A 148 4.25 3.89 6.44
C ARG A 148 2.95 3.87 7.23
N SER A 149 1.91 4.58 6.79
CA SER A 149 0.61 4.66 7.48
C SER A 149 -0.30 3.46 7.22
N PHE A 150 0.15 2.44 6.50
CA PHE A 150 -0.66 1.28 6.13
C PHE A 150 -0.01 -0.04 6.59
N PRO A 151 0.13 -0.24 7.92
CA PRO A 151 0.76 -1.43 8.48
C PRO A 151 -0.03 -2.69 8.13
N TRP A 152 0.64 -3.84 8.16
CA TRP A 152 -0.04 -5.13 8.05
C TRP A 152 -1.02 -5.28 9.20
N ASP A 153 -2.27 -5.55 8.85
CA ASP A 153 -3.34 -5.59 9.83
C ASP A 153 -3.13 -6.74 10.82
N ILE A 154 -3.40 -6.47 12.10
CA ILE A 154 -3.15 -7.43 13.18
C ILE A 154 -3.92 -8.73 12.98
N MET A 155 -5.11 -8.70 12.37
CA MET A 155 -5.88 -9.90 12.04
C MET A 155 -5.09 -10.80 11.11
N HIS A 156 -4.44 -10.25 10.09
CA HIS A 156 -3.69 -11.01 9.10
C HIS A 156 -2.35 -11.50 9.63
N LEU A 157 -1.73 -10.74 10.54
CA LEU A 157 -0.46 -11.11 11.15
C LEU A 157 -0.62 -12.20 12.23
N PHE A 158 -1.68 -12.13 13.04
CA PHE A 158 -1.77 -12.90 14.27
C PHE A 158 -3.03 -13.75 14.42
N PHE A 159 -4.10 -13.55 13.67
CA PHE A 159 -5.36 -14.20 14.00
C PHE A 159 -5.88 -15.11 12.87
N GLU A 160 -5.83 -14.68 11.61
CA GLU A 160 -6.49 -15.34 10.49
C GLU A 160 -6.11 -16.83 10.33
N ASN A 161 -4.87 -17.19 10.63
CA ASN A 161 -4.37 -18.57 10.50
C ASN A 161 -4.25 -19.34 11.82
N ILE A 162 -4.46 -18.70 12.97
CA ILE A 162 -4.27 -19.35 14.29
C ILE A 162 -5.45 -19.19 15.24
N ILE A 163 -6.56 -18.58 14.83
CA ILE A 163 -7.79 -18.46 15.66
C ILE A 163 -8.20 -19.81 16.25
N ARG A 164 -8.18 -20.90 15.46
CA ARG A 164 -8.51 -22.24 15.97
C ARG A 164 -7.57 -22.70 17.09
N ILE A 165 -6.28 -22.38 16.97
CA ILE A 165 -5.27 -22.70 17.99
C ILE A 165 -5.47 -21.84 19.23
N LEU A 166 -5.76 -20.55 19.06
CA LEU A 166 -6.01 -19.61 20.15
C LEU A 166 -7.27 -19.98 20.96
N VAL A 167 -8.34 -20.42 20.29
CA VAL A 167 -9.57 -20.89 20.95
C VAL A 167 -9.31 -22.17 21.73
N ASN A 168 -8.51 -23.11 21.19
CA ASN A 168 -8.16 -24.34 21.90
C ASN A 168 -7.21 -24.12 23.10
N LEU A 169 -6.54 -22.96 23.19
CA LEU A 169 -5.69 -22.59 24.32
C LEU A 169 -6.49 -22.06 25.51
N TRP A 170 -7.75 -21.68 25.29
CA TRP A 170 -8.68 -21.12 26.26
C TRP A 170 -9.61 -22.21 26.82
#